data_AF-A0A5C2RU79-F1
#
_entry.id   AF-A0A5C2RU79-F1
#
_cell.length_a   1.000
_cell.length_b   1.000
_cell.length_c   1.000
_cell.angle_alpha   90.00
_cell.angle_beta   90.00
_cell.angle_gamma   90.00
#
_symmetry.space_group_name_H-M   'P 1'
#
loop_
_entity.id
_entity.type
_entity.pdbx_description
1 polymer ?
#
loop_
_entity_poly.entity_id
_entity_poly.type
_entity_poly.pdbx_seq_one_letter_code
_entity_poly.pdbx_strand_id
1 'polypeptide(L)'
;MAPTRSRLLQHTSIAVRSYAHTVHPHRQFPAPLPLLISPGVPLTSELPRPDHSDPRGSVRLLLNELLVHATGDLCARMCWTLRLFHKDVVLRYGVLLYGWPADVPFMNLSTGHGSPSMAQVRHLLALLAAEPQPRMYFIRATREQLLAAELDISAVAPGPLFPAPVPLPYLGRSNIGRRRVFKRNTDGITIPHRYIRNGPKSVKMISEEVDLEGDGASAVNRCRGPLPQMFKDGTWLVWTERGWREPTALERLEWSSAE
;
A
#
# COMPACT_ATOMS: atom_id res chain seq x y z
N MET A 1 7.62 64.03 -49.27
CA MET A 1 7.83 64.68 -47.96
C MET A 1 8.65 63.76 -47.08
N ALA A 2 9.90 64.12 -46.87
CA ALA A 2 10.86 63.64 -45.87
C ALA A 2 11.75 64.86 -45.60
N PRO A 3 12.25 65.12 -44.37
CA PRO A 3 13.34 64.30 -43.85
C PRO A 3 13.41 64.14 -42.32
N THR A 4 14.15 63.11 -41.95
CA THR A 4 14.74 62.79 -40.66
C THR A 4 15.79 63.84 -40.24
N ARG A 5 15.83 64.21 -38.95
CA ARG A 5 17.08 64.58 -38.25
C ARG A 5 16.94 64.42 -36.72
N SER A 6 17.77 63.52 -36.21
CA SER A 6 18.00 63.25 -34.78
C SER A 6 19.24 64.02 -34.28
N ARG A 7 19.41 64.02 -32.94
CA ARG A 7 20.58 64.40 -32.09
C ARG A 7 20.42 65.74 -31.36
N LEU A 8 20.82 65.92 -30.10
CA LEU A 8 21.49 65.08 -29.08
C LEU A 8 21.40 65.83 -27.73
N LEU A 9 21.47 65.06 -26.65
CA LEU A 9 22.13 65.34 -25.35
C LEU A 9 21.66 66.51 -24.49
N GLN A 10 21.05 66.15 -23.38
CA GLN A 10 21.10 66.91 -22.14
C GLN A 10 22.15 66.27 -21.22
N HIS A 11 23.14 67.06 -20.82
CA HIS A 11 24.06 66.71 -19.74
C HIS A 11 23.55 67.26 -18.41
N THR A 12 23.77 66.43 -17.41
CA THR A 12 23.54 66.53 -15.98
C THR A 12 24.26 67.70 -15.30
N SER A 13 23.66 68.27 -14.24
CA SER A 13 24.43 68.72 -13.08
C SER A 13 23.70 68.47 -11.76
N ILE A 14 24.48 67.88 -10.86
CA ILE A 14 24.19 67.43 -9.49
C ILE A 14 24.01 68.62 -8.54
N ALA A 15 23.06 68.52 -7.60
CA ALA A 15 23.16 69.23 -6.32
C ALA A 15 22.48 68.42 -5.21
N VAL A 16 23.32 68.05 -4.24
CA VAL A 16 23.06 67.27 -3.03
C VAL A 16 22.21 68.06 -2.04
N ARG A 17 21.17 67.44 -1.45
CA ARG A 17 20.53 68.00 -0.25
C ARG A 17 20.06 66.90 0.72
N SER A 18 20.86 66.76 1.78
CA SER A 18 20.57 66.34 3.16
C SER A 18 19.34 65.46 3.42
N TYR A 19 19.58 64.20 3.78
CA TYR A 19 18.60 63.31 4.41
C TYR A 19 18.59 63.54 5.92
N ALA A 20 17.53 64.14 6.44
CA ALA A 20 17.19 64.06 7.85
C ALA A 20 16.40 62.77 8.09
N HIS A 21 16.85 61.99 9.06
CA HIS A 21 16.24 60.73 9.48
C HIS A 21 14.89 60.97 10.15
N THR A 22 13.81 60.54 9.52
CA THR A 22 12.53 60.32 10.19
C THR A 22 12.37 58.83 10.43
N VAL A 23 12.55 58.43 11.69
CA VAL A 23 12.30 57.09 12.20
C VAL A 23 10.79 56.81 12.07
N HIS A 24 10.42 55.96 11.12
CA HIS A 24 9.07 55.39 11.09
C HIS A 24 8.96 54.31 12.17
N PRO A 25 7.94 54.35 13.03
CA PRO A 25 7.73 53.33 14.04
C PRO A 25 7.40 51.99 13.37
N HIS A 26 7.90 50.93 14.02
CA HIS A 26 7.69 49.53 13.72
C HIS A 26 6.44 49.21 12.89
N ARG A 27 6.69 48.67 11.70
CA ARG A 27 5.77 47.80 10.96
C ARG A 27 5.33 46.70 11.92
N GLN A 28 4.16 46.86 12.54
CA GLN A 28 3.53 45.80 13.31
C GLN A 28 3.36 44.61 12.36
N PHE A 29 4.03 43.51 12.67
CA PHE A 29 3.74 42.23 12.05
C PHE A 29 2.24 41.95 12.24
N PRO A 30 1.52 41.49 11.21
CA PRO A 30 0.15 41.06 11.40
C PRO A 30 0.15 39.98 12.49
N ALA A 31 -0.72 40.16 13.49
CA ALA A 31 -0.90 39.21 14.57
C ALA A 31 -1.08 37.79 14.01
N PRO A 32 -0.57 36.74 14.67
CA PRO A 32 -0.81 35.38 14.25
C PRO A 32 -2.33 35.16 14.17
N LEU A 33 -2.80 34.73 13.00
CA LEU A 33 -4.22 34.41 12.80
C LEU A 33 -4.67 33.47 13.94
N PRO A 34 -5.85 33.70 14.55
CA PRO A 34 -6.36 32.80 15.57
C PRO A 34 -6.41 31.39 14.98
N LEU A 35 -5.78 30.45 15.68
CA LEU A 35 -5.73 29.04 15.31
C LEU A 35 -7.15 28.59 14.97
N LEU A 36 -7.38 28.20 13.72
CA LEU A 36 -8.70 27.82 13.21
C LEU A 36 -9.12 26.51 13.89
N ILE A 37 -9.74 26.61 15.07
CA ILE A 37 -10.27 25.48 15.82
C ILE A 37 -11.43 24.90 15.02
N SER A 38 -11.29 23.65 14.60
CA SER A 38 -12.34 22.92 13.90
C SER A 38 -13.43 22.51 14.90
N PRO A 39 -14.70 22.90 14.68
CA PRO A 39 -15.78 22.56 15.59
C PRO A 39 -16.03 21.05 15.60
N GLY A 40 -16.19 20.47 16.80
CA GLY A 40 -16.44 19.03 16.98
C GLY A 40 -15.19 18.14 17.00
N VAL A 41 -14.00 18.72 16.80
CA VAL A 41 -12.72 18.02 17.00
C VAL A 41 -12.23 18.29 18.42
N PRO A 42 -11.89 17.25 19.21
CA PRO A 42 -11.39 17.45 20.57
C PRO A 42 -10.06 18.18 20.55
N LEU A 43 -9.76 18.89 21.64
CA LEU A 43 -8.44 19.47 21.83
C LEU A 43 -7.43 18.35 22.08
N THR A 44 -6.20 18.54 21.62
CA THR A 44 -5.14 17.54 21.82
C THR A 44 -4.85 17.30 23.31
N SER A 45 -5.13 18.30 24.17
CA SER A 45 -5.06 18.18 25.62
C SER A 45 -6.09 17.23 26.24
N GLU A 46 -7.18 16.95 25.54
CA GLU A 46 -8.24 16.02 25.98
C GLU A 46 -7.94 14.58 25.58
N LEU A 47 -7.00 14.37 24.66
CA LEU A 47 -6.57 13.05 24.21
C LEU A 47 -5.49 12.47 25.14
N PRO A 48 -5.38 11.14 25.24
CA PRO A 48 -4.30 10.51 25.98
C PRO A 48 -2.93 10.92 25.43
N ARG A 49 -1.97 11.15 26.32
CA ARG A 49 -0.61 11.51 25.89
C ARG A 49 0.01 10.34 25.11
N PRO A 50 0.61 10.61 23.94
CA PRO A 50 1.25 9.57 23.16
C PRO A 50 2.49 9.03 23.89
N ASP A 51 2.63 7.71 23.91
CA ASP A 51 3.87 7.05 24.26
C ASP A 51 4.78 6.97 23.02
N HIS A 52 5.89 7.70 23.06
CA HIS A 52 6.88 7.74 21.97
C HIS A 52 7.78 6.49 21.93
N SER A 53 7.76 5.66 22.98
CA SER A 53 8.48 4.38 23.02
C SER A 53 7.74 3.28 22.23
N ASP A 54 6.41 3.29 22.25
CA ASP A 54 5.55 2.51 21.34
C ASP A 54 4.68 3.42 20.45
N PRO A 55 5.24 4.00 19.37
CA PRO A 55 4.48 4.90 18.52
C PRO A 55 3.37 4.19 17.75
N ARG A 56 3.47 2.87 17.52
CA ARG A 56 2.40 2.10 16.86
C ARG A 56 1.21 1.93 17.80
N GLY A 57 1.45 1.57 19.05
CA GLY A 57 0.42 1.52 20.09
C GLY A 57 -0.27 2.87 20.24
N SER A 58 0.52 3.95 20.35
CA SER A 58 0.00 5.31 20.49
C SER A 58 -0.87 5.77 19.32
N VAL A 59 -0.47 5.50 18.07
CA VAL A 59 -1.32 5.83 16.91
C VAL A 59 -2.65 5.08 16.97
N ARG A 60 -2.65 3.78 17.33
CA ARG A 60 -3.90 3.01 17.45
C ARG A 60 -4.80 3.54 18.55
N LEU A 61 -4.20 3.88 19.69
CA LEU A 61 -4.91 4.40 20.85
C LEU A 61 -5.57 5.74 20.50
N LEU A 62 -4.79 6.70 19.98
CA LEU A 62 -5.31 8.03 19.62
C LEU A 62 -6.41 7.96 18.54
N LEU A 63 -6.25 7.13 17.51
CA LEU A 63 -7.29 6.97 16.49
C LEU A 63 -8.57 6.32 17.03
N ASN A 64 -8.46 5.38 17.98
CA ASN A 64 -9.64 4.83 18.65
C ASN A 64 -10.33 5.90 19.49
N GLU A 65 -9.60 6.68 20.28
CA GLU A 65 -10.19 7.76 21.09
C GLU A 65 -10.88 8.82 20.24
N LEU A 66 -10.26 9.23 19.13
CA LEU A 66 -10.88 10.15 18.18
C LEU A 66 -12.14 9.57 17.53
N LEU A 67 -12.14 8.27 17.25
CA LEU A 67 -13.32 7.59 16.73
C LEU A 67 -14.44 7.53 17.78
N VAL A 68 -14.13 7.16 19.02
CA VAL A 68 -15.07 7.17 20.14
C VAL A 68 -15.66 8.57 20.33
N HIS A 69 -14.83 9.61 20.30
CA HIS A 69 -15.28 10.99 20.41
C HIS A 69 -16.23 11.39 19.26
N ALA A 70 -15.85 11.08 18.02
CA ALA A 70 -16.68 11.43 16.86
C ALA A 70 -18.01 10.66 16.79
N THR A 71 -18.03 9.43 17.27
CA THR A 71 -19.20 8.53 17.18
C THR A 71 -20.10 8.59 18.40
N GLY A 72 -19.54 8.84 19.59
CA GLY A 72 -20.20 8.70 20.88
C GLY A 72 -20.29 7.25 21.38
N ASP A 73 -19.73 6.28 20.66
CA ASP A 73 -19.77 4.85 21.03
C ASP A 73 -18.44 4.43 21.67
N LEU A 74 -18.46 4.15 22.98
CA LEU A 74 -17.28 3.70 23.75
C LEU A 74 -16.71 2.36 23.26
N CYS A 75 -17.50 1.57 22.55
CA CYS A 75 -17.10 0.29 21.96
C CYS A 75 -16.61 0.43 20.52
N ALA A 76 -16.57 1.64 19.95
CA ALA A 76 -16.06 1.87 18.61
C ALA A 76 -14.58 1.50 18.53
N ARG A 77 -14.20 0.74 17.49
CA ARG A 77 -12.82 0.30 17.29
C ARG A 77 -12.39 0.53 15.85
N MET A 78 -11.20 1.08 15.69
CA MET A 78 -10.61 1.32 14.40
C MET A 78 -10.33 0.01 13.66
N CYS A 79 -10.64 0.03 12.36
CA CYS A 79 -10.41 -1.07 11.45
C CYS A 79 -9.39 -0.66 10.37
N TRP A 80 -8.35 -1.49 10.18
CA TRP A 80 -7.18 -1.14 9.38
C TRP A 80 -7.16 -1.73 7.97
N THR A 81 -8.19 -2.50 7.63
CA THR A 81 -8.41 -3.00 6.27
C THR A 81 -9.50 -2.16 5.64
N LEU A 82 -9.32 -1.70 4.40
CA LEU A 82 -10.28 -0.83 3.73
C LEU A 82 -11.73 -1.37 3.80
N ARG A 83 -11.94 -2.66 3.51
CA ARG A 83 -13.28 -3.27 3.57
C ARG A 83 -13.93 -3.17 4.96
N LEU A 84 -13.16 -3.41 6.02
CA LEU A 84 -13.66 -3.34 7.40
C LEU A 84 -13.83 -1.89 7.84
N PHE A 85 -12.92 -1.01 7.44
CA PHE A 85 -13.06 0.43 7.68
C PHE A 85 -14.34 0.97 7.03
N HIS A 86 -14.57 0.65 5.75
CA HIS A 86 -15.78 1.04 5.04
C HIS A 86 -17.05 0.54 5.71
N LYS A 87 -17.14 -0.76 6.00
CA LYS A 87 -18.36 -1.35 6.59
C LYS A 87 -18.56 -0.95 8.05
N ASP A 88 -17.54 -1.16 8.88
CA ASP A 88 -17.66 -1.12 10.33
C ASP A 88 -17.32 0.25 10.93
N VAL A 89 -16.75 1.17 10.14
CA VAL A 89 -16.50 2.56 10.55
C VAL A 89 -17.37 3.52 9.75
N VAL A 90 -17.22 3.56 8.42
CA VAL A 90 -17.87 4.57 7.58
C VAL A 90 -19.38 4.38 7.51
N LEU A 91 -19.85 3.22 7.04
CA LEU A 91 -21.29 2.97 6.88
C LEU A 91 -21.98 2.78 8.23
N ARG A 92 -21.32 2.12 9.18
CA ARG A 92 -21.89 1.86 10.52
C ARG A 92 -22.10 3.14 11.33
N TYR A 93 -21.12 4.03 11.37
CA TYR A 93 -21.16 5.21 12.24
C TYR A 93 -21.37 6.53 11.49
N GLY A 94 -21.32 6.52 10.16
CA GLY A 94 -21.47 7.72 9.33
C GLY A 94 -20.32 8.70 9.52
N VAL A 95 -19.08 8.20 9.63
CA VAL A 95 -17.88 9.04 9.84
C VAL A 95 -16.78 8.75 8.82
N LEU A 96 -15.98 9.77 8.52
CA LEU A 96 -14.82 9.68 7.63
C LEU A 96 -13.56 10.12 8.37
N LEU A 97 -12.42 9.49 8.05
CA LEU A 97 -11.12 9.88 8.58
C LEU A 97 -10.48 10.92 7.67
N TYR A 98 -10.32 12.14 8.18
CA TYR A 98 -9.73 13.26 7.47
C TYR A 98 -8.25 13.48 7.86
N GLY A 99 -7.48 14.05 6.94
CA GLY A 99 -6.08 14.44 7.18
C GLY A 99 -5.06 13.30 7.14
N TRP A 100 -5.46 12.12 6.68
CA TRP A 100 -4.54 11.00 6.49
C TRP A 100 -3.51 11.35 5.38
N PRO A 101 -2.20 11.16 5.63
CA PRO A 101 -1.17 11.59 4.70
C PRO A 101 -1.06 10.70 3.46
N ALA A 102 -0.83 11.30 2.29
CA ALA A 102 -0.83 10.61 1.00
C ALA A 102 0.39 9.69 0.77
N ASP A 103 1.48 9.87 1.51
CA ASP A 103 2.68 9.05 1.43
C ASP A 103 2.62 7.82 2.34
N VAL A 104 1.58 7.70 3.18
CA VAL A 104 1.40 6.58 4.10
C VAL A 104 0.24 5.70 3.65
N PRO A 105 0.48 4.43 3.29
CA PRO A 105 -0.60 3.56 2.87
C PRO A 105 -1.54 3.24 4.03
N PHE A 106 -2.84 3.21 3.74
CA PHE A 106 -3.86 2.88 4.74
C PHE A 106 -3.89 1.36 4.99
N MET A 107 -3.22 0.92 6.05
CA MET A 107 -3.15 -0.49 6.41
C MET A 107 -2.82 -0.71 7.89
N ASN A 108 -2.79 -1.99 8.31
CA ASN A 108 -2.46 -2.35 9.68
C ASN A 108 -1.02 -1.95 10.04
N LEU A 109 -0.89 -1.28 11.18
CA LEU A 109 0.39 -0.81 11.74
C LEU A 109 1.18 -1.92 12.46
N SER A 110 0.76 -3.19 12.39
CA SER A 110 1.42 -4.29 13.11
C SER A 110 2.73 -4.66 12.43
N THR A 111 3.69 -5.19 13.20
CA THR A 111 4.99 -5.60 12.66
C THR A 111 4.79 -6.72 11.64
N GLY A 112 5.17 -6.47 10.38
CA GLY A 112 5.03 -7.46 9.32
C GLY A 112 5.41 -6.94 7.94
N HIS A 113 5.35 -7.82 6.94
CA HIS A 113 5.60 -7.44 5.55
C HIS A 113 4.51 -6.47 5.06
N GLY A 114 4.92 -5.34 4.51
CA GLY A 114 4.02 -4.30 4.00
C GLY A 114 3.66 -3.22 5.01
N SER A 115 3.91 -3.41 6.32
CA SER A 115 3.56 -2.41 7.34
C SER A 115 4.28 -1.06 7.11
N PRO A 116 3.68 0.08 7.48
CA PRO A 116 4.33 1.38 7.38
C PRO A 116 5.68 1.41 8.11
N SER A 117 6.64 2.14 7.53
CA SER A 117 7.95 2.35 8.14
C SER A 117 7.82 3.09 9.47
N MET A 118 8.80 2.96 10.36
CA MET A 118 8.76 3.69 11.64
C MET A 118 8.76 5.21 11.45
N ALA A 119 9.36 5.73 10.37
CA ALA A 119 9.29 7.15 10.02
C ALA A 119 7.85 7.56 9.70
N GLN A 120 7.14 6.76 8.89
CA GLN A 120 5.72 7.00 8.58
C GLN A 120 4.83 6.90 9.82
N VAL A 121 5.07 5.92 10.70
CA VAL A 121 4.32 5.80 11.97
C VAL A 121 4.55 7.01 12.87
N ARG A 122 5.80 7.49 12.99
CA ARG A 122 6.10 8.71 13.75
C ARG A 122 5.47 9.95 13.10
N HIS A 123 5.38 9.99 11.78
CA HIS A 123 4.69 11.07 11.07
C HIS A 123 3.19 11.08 11.40
N LEU A 124 2.51 9.92 11.33
CA LEU A 124 1.12 9.78 11.76
C LEU A 124 0.92 10.23 13.21
N LEU A 125 1.83 9.83 14.11
CA LEU A 125 1.78 10.22 15.52
C LEU A 125 1.91 11.74 15.70
N ALA A 126 2.79 12.39 14.93
CA ALA A 126 2.95 13.85 14.96
C ALA A 126 1.69 14.59 14.47
N LEU A 127 0.98 14.04 13.48
CA LEU A 127 -0.29 14.60 13.02
C LEU A 127 -1.40 14.47 14.06
N LEU A 128 -1.46 13.33 14.75
CA LEU A 128 -2.43 13.07 15.83
C LEU A 128 -2.14 13.84 17.12
N ALA A 129 -0.87 14.15 17.39
CA ALA A 129 -0.45 14.91 18.58
C ALA A 129 -0.21 16.40 18.29
N ALA A 130 -0.60 16.89 17.11
CA ALA A 130 -0.44 18.30 16.75
C ALA A 130 -1.31 19.18 17.67
N GLU A 131 -0.81 20.36 18.02
CA GLU A 131 -1.55 21.34 18.82
C GLU A 131 -2.07 22.50 17.94
N PRO A 132 -3.21 23.14 18.32
CA PRO A 132 -4.05 22.84 19.48
C PRO A 132 -5.01 21.65 19.27
N GLN A 133 -5.16 21.21 18.02
CA GLN A 133 -6.01 20.10 17.61
C GLN A 133 -5.24 19.15 16.71
N PRO A 134 -5.63 17.86 16.69
CA PRO A 134 -5.05 16.89 15.79
C PRO A 134 -5.31 17.28 14.33
N ARG A 135 -4.31 17.06 13.46
CA ARG A 135 -4.45 17.25 12.01
C ARG A 135 -5.10 16.05 11.32
N MET A 136 -5.21 14.93 12.04
CA MET A 136 -5.93 13.74 11.63
C MET A 136 -7.10 13.50 12.59
N TYR A 137 -8.32 13.48 12.09
CA TYR A 137 -9.51 13.36 12.94
C TYR A 137 -10.70 12.79 12.15
N PHE A 138 -11.73 12.36 12.87
CA PHE A 138 -12.96 11.87 12.29
C PHE A 138 -13.99 13.00 12.14
N ILE A 139 -14.65 13.05 11.00
CA ILE A 139 -15.76 13.97 10.71
C ILE A 139 -17.03 13.19 10.41
N ARG A 140 -18.19 13.80 10.67
CA ARG A 140 -19.48 13.25 10.22
C ARG A 140 -19.53 13.29 8.69
N ALA A 141 -19.86 12.16 8.08
CA ALA A 141 -20.02 12.04 6.64
C ALA A 141 -21.31 12.72 6.19
N THR A 142 -21.25 13.43 5.06
CA THR A 142 -22.45 13.96 4.41
C THR A 142 -23.26 12.82 3.77
N ARG A 143 -24.55 13.07 3.50
CA ARG A 143 -25.43 12.10 2.83
C ARG A 143 -24.85 11.66 1.48
N GLU A 144 -24.30 12.59 0.71
CA GLU A 144 -23.70 12.32 -0.60
C GLU A 144 -22.47 11.42 -0.48
N GLN A 145 -21.60 11.66 0.50
CA GLN A 145 -20.44 10.81 0.76
C GLN A 145 -20.84 9.39 1.18
N LEU A 146 -21.93 9.23 1.94
CA LEU A 146 -22.43 7.90 2.31
C LEU A 146 -23.01 7.16 1.10
N LEU A 147 -23.76 7.84 0.24
CA LEU A 147 -24.24 7.25 -1.02
C LEU A 147 -23.08 6.86 -1.93
N ALA A 148 -22.04 7.70 -2.04
CA ALA A 148 -20.84 7.37 -2.78
C ALA A 148 -20.13 6.15 -2.18
N ALA A 149 -20.05 6.07 -0.84
CA ALA A 149 -19.48 4.93 -0.14
C ALA A 149 -20.26 3.63 -0.39
N GLU A 150 -21.60 3.69 -0.46
CA GLU A 150 -22.44 2.52 -0.77
C GLU A 150 -22.17 1.98 -2.18
N LEU A 151 -21.86 2.86 -3.14
CA LEU A 151 -21.55 2.50 -4.52
C LEU A 151 -20.11 2.03 -4.69
N ASP A 152 -19.15 2.72 -4.06
CA ASP A 152 -17.73 2.45 -4.20
C ASP A 152 -16.97 2.61 -2.87
N ILE A 153 -16.24 1.55 -2.52
CA ILE A 153 -15.39 1.49 -1.33
C ILE A 153 -14.17 2.41 -1.50
N SER A 154 -13.67 2.59 -2.72
CA SER A 154 -12.46 3.37 -2.98
C SER A 154 -12.66 4.87 -2.71
N ALA A 155 -13.89 5.36 -2.85
CA ALA A 155 -14.28 6.75 -2.62
C ALA A 155 -14.09 7.20 -1.15
N VAL A 156 -13.99 6.27 -0.20
CA VAL A 156 -13.81 6.56 1.23
C VAL A 156 -12.49 6.08 1.80
N ALA A 157 -11.54 5.68 0.94
CA ALA A 157 -10.21 5.28 1.38
C ALA A 157 -9.48 6.49 2.00
N PRO A 158 -9.01 6.41 3.26
CA PRO A 158 -8.31 7.53 3.90
C PRO A 158 -7.00 7.90 3.19
N GLY A 159 -6.31 6.92 2.61
CA GLY A 159 -5.05 7.10 1.90
C GLY A 159 -4.86 6.04 0.83
N PRO A 160 -3.70 6.02 0.14
CA PRO A 160 -3.45 5.02 -0.88
C PRO A 160 -3.49 3.61 -0.30
N LEU A 161 -4.14 2.70 -1.01
CA LEU A 161 -4.31 1.31 -0.58
C LEU A 161 -3.05 0.47 -0.80
N PHE A 162 -2.25 0.86 -1.79
CA PHE A 162 -1.02 0.19 -2.16
C PHE A 162 0.09 1.23 -2.26
N PRO A 163 1.27 0.97 -1.67
CA PRO A 163 2.43 1.77 -1.99
C PRO A 163 2.71 1.67 -3.49
N ALA A 164 3.27 2.72 -4.09
CA ALA A 164 3.76 2.65 -5.46
C ALA A 164 4.68 1.43 -5.60
N PRO A 165 4.54 0.63 -6.68
CA PRO A 165 5.33 -0.59 -6.85
C PRO A 165 6.81 -0.23 -6.76
N VAL A 166 7.48 -0.74 -5.72
CA VAL A 166 8.94 -0.66 -5.61
C VAL A 166 9.51 -1.41 -6.82
N PRO A 167 10.49 -0.84 -7.55
CA PRO A 167 11.08 -1.53 -8.68
C PRO A 167 11.55 -2.93 -8.28
N LEU A 168 11.12 -3.92 -9.06
CA LEU A 168 11.43 -5.34 -8.91
C LEU A 168 12.96 -5.59 -8.86
N PRO A 169 13.43 -6.69 -8.21
CA PRO A 169 12.70 -7.93 -8.01
C PRO A 169 12.33 -8.22 -6.54
N TYR A 170 11.03 -8.34 -6.32
CA TYR A 170 10.48 -8.89 -5.08
C TYR A 170 10.65 -10.42 -5.07
N LEU A 171 11.69 -10.90 -4.38
CA LEU A 171 12.01 -12.33 -4.26
C LEU A 171 11.16 -13.08 -3.22
N GLY A 172 10.07 -12.48 -2.71
CA GLY A 172 9.26 -13.06 -1.66
C GLY A 172 9.96 -13.09 -0.29
N ARG A 173 9.33 -13.74 0.69
CA ARG A 173 9.84 -13.84 2.07
C ARG A 173 11.21 -14.51 2.13
N SER A 174 12.08 -14.07 3.05
CA SER A 174 13.42 -14.66 3.25
C SER A 174 13.39 -16.15 3.65
N ASN A 175 12.26 -16.65 4.12
CA ASN A 175 12.05 -18.05 4.46
C ASN A 175 11.31 -18.86 3.38
N ILE A 176 10.93 -18.25 2.26
CA ILE A 176 10.36 -18.97 1.13
C ILE A 176 11.45 -19.91 0.58
N GLY A 177 11.16 -21.22 0.60
CA GLY A 177 12.13 -22.28 0.27
C GLY A 177 13.11 -22.66 1.39
N ARG A 178 13.09 -21.96 2.54
CA ARG A 178 14.01 -22.27 3.65
C ARG A 178 13.58 -23.58 4.33
N ARG A 179 14.51 -24.54 4.36
CA ARG A 179 14.34 -25.87 4.95
C ARG A 179 14.06 -25.74 6.45
N ARG A 180 12.96 -26.32 6.94
CA ARG A 180 12.76 -26.47 8.39
C ARG A 180 13.77 -27.47 8.94
N VAL A 181 14.33 -27.18 10.11
CA VAL A 181 15.35 -28.00 10.77
C VAL A 181 14.82 -29.42 10.98
N PHE A 182 15.69 -30.40 10.77
CA PHE A 182 15.40 -31.83 10.90
C PHE A 182 14.70 -32.17 12.22
N LYS A 183 13.71 -33.06 12.16
CA LYS A 183 13.20 -33.72 13.37
C LYS A 183 14.25 -34.75 13.82
N ARG A 184 14.65 -34.69 15.08
CA ARG A 184 15.46 -35.72 15.73
C ARG A 184 14.53 -36.65 16.51
N ASN A 185 14.82 -37.94 16.49
CA ASN A 185 14.20 -38.90 17.41
C ASN A 185 14.70 -38.65 18.85
N THR A 186 14.09 -39.35 19.81
CA THR A 186 14.44 -39.31 21.24
C THR A 186 15.93 -39.58 21.49
N ASP A 187 16.57 -40.38 20.64
CA ASP A 187 17.99 -40.74 20.72
C ASP A 187 18.91 -39.73 19.98
N GLY A 188 18.38 -38.58 19.57
CA GLY A 188 19.14 -37.54 18.86
C GLY A 188 19.40 -37.82 17.37
N ILE A 189 18.98 -38.98 16.86
CA ILE A 189 19.18 -39.38 15.46
C ILE A 189 18.27 -38.57 14.54
N THR A 190 18.84 -38.05 13.45
CA THR A 190 18.13 -37.25 12.45
C THR A 190 17.23 -38.13 11.58
N ILE A 191 15.92 -37.86 11.56
CA ILE A 191 14.97 -38.62 10.73
C ILE A 191 15.09 -38.15 9.27
N PRO A 192 15.50 -39.00 8.32
CA PRO A 192 15.51 -38.64 6.91
C PRO A 192 14.09 -38.52 6.34
N HIS A 193 13.91 -37.72 5.29
CA HIS A 193 12.63 -37.64 4.60
C HIS A 193 12.35 -38.92 3.80
N ARG A 194 11.06 -39.28 3.65
CA ARG A 194 10.62 -40.47 2.91
C ARG A 194 11.05 -40.51 1.43
N TYR A 195 11.36 -39.35 0.83
CA TYR A 195 11.80 -39.26 -0.57
C TYR A 195 12.94 -38.24 -0.69
N ILE A 196 13.85 -38.48 -1.64
CA ILE A 196 14.87 -37.51 -2.05
C ILE A 196 14.17 -36.33 -2.73
N ARG A 197 14.20 -35.16 -2.10
CA ARG A 197 13.63 -33.94 -2.67
C ARG A 197 14.75 -33.14 -3.33
N ASN A 198 14.91 -33.34 -4.63
CA ASN A 198 15.68 -32.42 -5.46
C ASN A 198 14.97 -31.06 -5.42
N GLY A 199 15.73 -30.00 -5.14
CA GLY A 199 15.22 -28.64 -5.04
C GLY A 199 14.57 -28.14 -6.34
N PRO A 200 14.14 -26.87 -6.38
CA PRO A 200 13.45 -26.30 -7.54
C PRO A 200 14.24 -26.58 -8.84
N LYS A 201 13.57 -27.15 -9.84
CA LYS A 201 14.17 -27.48 -11.15
C LYS A 201 14.35 -26.25 -12.07
N SER A 202 13.93 -25.06 -11.65
CA SER A 202 14.00 -23.84 -12.46
C SER A 202 14.58 -22.66 -11.66
N VAL A 203 15.32 -21.81 -12.38
CA VAL A 203 15.82 -20.53 -11.87
C VAL A 203 14.62 -19.61 -11.61
N LYS A 204 14.67 -18.85 -10.51
CA LYS A 204 13.55 -18.01 -10.04
C LYS A 204 13.28 -16.78 -10.93
N MET A 205 14.24 -16.42 -11.78
CA MET A 205 14.16 -15.33 -12.73
C MET A 205 14.83 -15.80 -14.03
N ILE A 206 14.14 -15.64 -15.15
CA ILE A 206 14.72 -15.80 -16.49
C ILE A 206 15.02 -14.38 -16.93
N SER A 207 16.28 -14.09 -17.25
CA SER A 207 16.67 -12.79 -17.81
C SER A 207 16.07 -12.66 -19.20
N GLU A 208 15.60 -11.47 -19.58
CA GLU A 208 15.10 -11.17 -20.93
C GLU A 208 16.17 -11.38 -22.04
N GLU A 209 17.43 -11.56 -21.63
CA GLU A 209 18.59 -11.81 -22.48
C GLU A 209 18.60 -13.21 -23.12
N VAL A 210 17.75 -14.15 -22.67
CA VAL A 210 17.71 -15.55 -23.18
C VAL A 210 16.65 -15.77 -24.26
N ASP A 211 15.84 -14.75 -24.58
CA ASP A 211 14.77 -14.86 -25.59
C ASP A 211 15.19 -14.38 -27.00
N LEU A 212 16.48 -14.12 -27.24
CA LEU A 212 16.99 -13.54 -28.51
C LEU A 212 17.74 -14.51 -29.44
N GLU A 213 17.78 -15.81 -29.16
CA GLU A 213 18.33 -16.82 -30.08
C GLU A 213 17.31 -17.94 -30.29
N GLY A 214 16.41 -17.71 -31.26
CA GLY A 214 15.35 -18.66 -31.61
C GLY A 214 14.37 -18.13 -32.66
N ASP A 215 14.82 -17.31 -33.62
CA ASP A 215 14.06 -17.04 -34.85
C ASP A 215 14.10 -18.28 -35.75
N GLY A 216 13.25 -19.24 -35.42
CA GLY A 216 12.93 -20.39 -36.24
C GLY A 216 11.43 -20.46 -36.34
N ALA A 217 10.87 -19.76 -37.34
CA ALA A 217 9.49 -19.89 -37.76
C ALA A 217 9.10 -21.38 -37.86
N SER A 218 8.35 -21.87 -36.88
CA SER A 218 7.63 -23.12 -36.99
C SER A 218 6.22 -22.86 -36.52
N ALA A 219 5.32 -22.80 -37.50
CA ALA A 219 3.92 -23.06 -37.30
C ALA A 219 3.80 -24.46 -36.66
N VAL A 220 3.96 -24.55 -35.34
CA VAL A 220 3.66 -25.77 -34.59
C VAL A 220 2.15 -25.85 -34.51
N ASN A 221 1.60 -26.43 -35.58
CA ASN A 221 0.52 -27.39 -35.55
C ASN A 221 -0.30 -27.39 -34.24
N ARG A 222 -1.58 -27.05 -34.37
CA ARG A 222 -2.64 -27.41 -33.41
C ARG A 222 -2.85 -28.94 -33.33
N CYS A 223 -1.81 -29.74 -33.49
CA CYS A 223 -1.84 -31.14 -33.10
C CYS A 223 -1.80 -31.14 -31.58
N ARG A 224 -2.97 -31.34 -30.94
CA ARG A 224 -3.01 -31.82 -29.55
C ARG A 224 -2.01 -32.98 -29.50
N GLY A 225 -0.88 -32.79 -28.83
CA GLY A 225 -0.04 -33.91 -28.43
C GLY A 225 -0.88 -34.93 -27.66
N PRO A 226 -0.40 -36.18 -27.49
CA PRO A 226 -1.14 -37.18 -26.75
C PRO A 226 -1.58 -36.59 -25.41
N LEU A 227 -2.88 -36.66 -25.13
CA LEU A 227 -3.49 -36.12 -23.93
C LEU A 227 -2.72 -36.65 -22.70
N PRO A 228 -2.51 -35.82 -21.66
CA PRO A 228 -1.73 -36.23 -20.50
C PRO A 228 -2.31 -37.52 -19.91
N GLN A 229 -1.43 -38.48 -19.65
CA GLN A 229 -1.78 -39.78 -19.06
C GLN A 229 -1.41 -39.80 -17.58
N MET A 230 -2.22 -40.47 -16.75
CA MET A 230 -2.00 -40.57 -15.31
C MET A 230 -2.11 -42.02 -14.86
N PHE A 231 -1.08 -42.57 -14.23
CA PHE A 231 -1.11 -43.93 -13.66
C PHE A 231 -1.66 -43.91 -12.24
N LYS A 232 -2.73 -44.67 -11.98
CA LYS A 232 -3.33 -44.78 -10.65
C LYS A 232 -3.93 -46.18 -10.46
N ASP A 233 -3.71 -46.77 -9.29
CA ASP A 233 -4.29 -48.06 -8.87
C ASP A 233 -4.10 -49.20 -9.90
N GLY A 234 -2.90 -49.27 -10.51
CA GLY A 234 -2.57 -50.31 -11.50
C GLY A 234 -3.06 -50.03 -12.92
N THR A 235 -3.70 -48.89 -13.18
CA THR A 235 -4.31 -48.56 -14.49
C THR A 235 -3.85 -47.19 -14.99
N TRP A 236 -3.51 -47.09 -16.27
CA TRP A 236 -3.26 -45.81 -16.96
C TRP A 236 -4.58 -45.13 -17.30
N LEU A 237 -4.77 -43.88 -16.89
CA LEU A 237 -5.96 -43.06 -17.15
C LEU A 237 -5.70 -42.07 -18.28
N VAL A 238 -6.75 -41.81 -19.07
CA VAL A 238 -6.74 -40.86 -20.19
C VAL A 238 -7.47 -39.59 -19.80
N TRP A 239 -6.86 -38.43 -20.07
CA TRP A 239 -7.53 -37.13 -19.94
C TRP A 239 -8.48 -36.88 -21.11
N THR A 240 -9.75 -36.59 -20.83
CA THR A 240 -10.75 -36.19 -21.83
C THR A 240 -11.34 -34.82 -21.48
N GLU A 241 -12.13 -34.22 -22.38
CA GLU A 241 -12.82 -32.95 -22.12
C GLU A 241 -13.81 -33.02 -20.94
N ARG A 242 -14.19 -34.24 -20.53
CA ARG A 242 -15.05 -34.50 -19.36
C ARG A 242 -14.25 -34.88 -18.10
N GLY A 243 -12.92 -34.86 -18.16
CA GLY A 243 -12.02 -35.22 -17.07
C GLY A 243 -11.30 -36.55 -17.29
N TRP A 244 -10.76 -37.10 -16.19
CA TRP A 244 -10.02 -38.37 -16.19
C TRP A 244 -10.96 -39.57 -16.34
N ARG A 245 -10.62 -40.49 -17.24
CA ARG A 245 -11.34 -41.77 -17.40
C ARG A 245 -10.38 -42.92 -17.62
N GLU A 246 -10.86 -44.14 -17.39
CA GLU A 246 -10.14 -45.33 -17.83
C GLU A 246 -10.18 -45.47 -19.36
N PRO A 247 -9.10 -45.99 -19.96
CA PRO A 247 -9.02 -46.27 -21.39
C PRO A 247 -9.99 -47.39 -21.76
N THR A 248 -10.63 -47.19 -22.92
CA THR A 248 -11.53 -48.13 -23.58
C THR A 248 -10.74 -49.37 -24.04
N ALA A 249 -11.40 -50.52 -24.22
CA ALA A 249 -10.75 -51.76 -24.62
C ALA A 249 -9.90 -51.64 -25.92
N LEU A 250 -10.34 -50.81 -26.87
CA LEU A 250 -9.57 -50.49 -28.08
C LEU A 250 -8.29 -49.69 -27.79
N GLU A 251 -8.37 -48.68 -26.91
CA GLU A 251 -7.22 -47.86 -26.51
C GLU A 251 -6.18 -48.69 -25.72
N ARG A 252 -6.63 -49.71 -24.97
CA ARG A 252 -5.72 -50.65 -24.29
C ARG A 252 -4.97 -51.57 -25.28
N LEU A 253 -5.63 -51.97 -26.39
CA LEU A 253 -5.02 -52.82 -27.41
C LEU A 253 -3.97 -52.06 -28.25
N GLU A 254 -4.25 -50.80 -28.57
CA GLU A 254 -3.30 -49.93 -29.29
C GLU A 254 -2.01 -49.71 -28.47
N TRP A 255 -2.11 -49.62 -27.15
CA TRP A 255 -0.94 -49.45 -26.26
C TRP A 255 -0.14 -50.73 -26.04
N SER A 256 -0.77 -51.90 -26.12
CA SER A 256 -0.09 -53.20 -26.10
C SER A 256 0.69 -53.51 -27.38
N SER A 257 0.39 -52.80 -28.48
CA SER A 257 1.04 -53.02 -29.78
C SER A 257 2.22 -52.06 -30.02
N ALA A 258 2.53 -51.19 -29.05
CA ALA A 258 3.56 -50.17 -29.12
C ALA A 258 4.82 -50.48 -28.27
N GLU A 259 4.95 -51.71 -27.75
CA GLU A 259 6.18 -52.25 -27.15
C GLU A 259 7.06 -53.00 -28.16
#